data_AF-A0A517D6X0-F1
#
_entry.id   AF-A0A517D6X0-F1
#
_cell.length_a   1.000
_cell.length_b   1.000
_cell.length_c   1.000
_cell.angle_alpha   90.00
_cell.angle_beta   90.00
_cell.angle_gamma   90.00
#
_symmetry.space_group_name_H-M   'P 1'
#
loop_
_entity.id
_entity.type
_entity.pdbx_description
1 polymer ?
#
loop_
_entity_poly.entity_id
_entity_poly.type
_entity_poly.pdbx_seq_one_letter_code
_entity_poly.pdbx_strand_id
1 'polypeptide(L)'
;MEEQHEALTLIEEITRNDGSKYYEIGNMVQNGRAELAAERNFIKEVRILELNIPHSKNVIKYEHFINTHYKMQTEAMDHWEEWKRPPEIEEVVQTILKENHIG
;
A
#
# COMPACT_ATOMS: atom_id res chain seq x y z
N MET A 1 1.32 24.67 3.91
CA MET A 1 1.97 23.34 3.97
C MET A 1 1.20 22.51 2.96
N GLU A 2 1.85 22.12 1.87
CA GLU A 2 1.22 21.18 0.93
C GLU A 2 1.06 19.87 1.68
N GLU A 3 -0.19 19.52 2.00
CA GLU A 3 -0.52 18.16 2.38
C GLU A 3 -0.07 17.26 1.21
N GLN A 4 0.75 16.25 1.49
CA GLN A 4 1.01 15.20 0.51
C GLN A 4 -0.32 14.44 0.34
N HIS A 5 -1.09 14.81 -0.68
CA HIS A 5 -2.27 14.05 -1.10
C HIS A 5 -1.78 13.00 -2.10
N GLU A 6 -1.22 11.91 -1.59
CA GLU A 6 -0.84 10.78 -2.43
C GLU A 6 -2.11 10.17 -3.02
N ALA A 7 -2.24 10.19 -4.34
CA ALA A 7 -3.33 9.51 -5.02
C ALA A 7 -3.00 8.02 -5.14
N LEU A 8 -3.83 7.14 -4.59
CA LEU A 8 -3.62 5.70 -4.65
C LEU A 8 -4.22 5.12 -5.94
N THR A 9 -3.40 4.37 -6.68
CA THR A 9 -3.70 3.99 -8.08
C THR A 9 -3.37 2.54 -8.41
N LEU A 10 -2.83 1.75 -7.49
CA LEU A 10 -2.48 0.35 -7.73
C LEU A 10 -2.77 -0.56 -6.54
N ILE A 11 -2.78 -1.87 -6.80
CA ILE A 11 -2.82 -2.93 -5.80
C ILE A 11 -1.55 -3.76 -5.94
N GLU A 12 -0.90 -4.05 -4.83
CA GLU A 12 0.29 -4.89 -4.77
C GLU A 12 0.17 -5.96 -3.69
N GLU A 13 0.86 -7.08 -3.88
CA GLU A 13 1.10 -8.10 -2.86
C GLU A 13 2.52 -7.92 -2.32
N ILE A 14 2.65 -7.81 -1.01
CA ILE A 14 3.94 -7.77 -0.31
C ILE A 14 4.12 -9.09 0.43
N THR A 15 5.28 -9.72 0.23
CA THR A 15 5.70 -10.90 0.98
C THR A 15 6.72 -10.50 2.03
N ARG A 16 6.41 -10.78 3.30
CA ARG A 16 7.33 -10.56 4.43
C ARG A 16 8.48 -11.56 4.41
N ASN A 17 9.53 -11.27 5.18
CA ASN A 17 10.68 -12.18 5.33
C ASN A 17 10.32 -13.54 5.94
N ASP A 18 9.25 -13.61 6.74
CA ASP A 18 8.71 -14.87 7.27
C ASP A 18 7.87 -15.68 6.26
N GLY A 19 7.66 -15.13 5.06
CA GLY A 19 6.90 -15.74 3.97
C GLY A 19 5.39 -15.46 4.03
N SER A 20 4.88 -14.79 5.06
CA SER A 20 3.49 -14.32 5.08
C SER A 20 3.27 -13.21 4.05
N LYS A 21 2.04 -13.08 3.58
CA LYS A 21 1.67 -12.15 2.51
C LYS A 21 0.56 -11.23 2.95
N TYR A 22 0.52 -10.04 2.37
CA TYR A 22 -0.61 -9.12 2.51
C TYR A 22 -0.75 -8.26 1.25
N TYR A 23 -1.95 -7.73 1.05
CA TYR A 23 -2.25 -6.80 -0.05
C TYR A 23 -2.20 -5.36 0.43
N GLU A 24 -1.65 -4.49 -0.41
CA GLU A 24 -1.57 -3.05 -0.18
C GLU A 24 -2.17 -2.28 -1.35
N ILE A 25 -2.86 -1.19 -1.03
CA ILE A 25 -3.38 -0.24 -2.02
C ILE A 25 -2.42 0.94 -2.02
N GLY A 26 -1.63 1.05 -3.07
CA GLY A 26 -0.49 1.96 -3.13
C GLY A 26 -0.57 2.88 -4.34
N ASN A 27 0.58 3.48 -4.64
CA ASN A 27 0.85 4.14 -5.90
C ASN A 27 2.28 3.81 -6.34
N MET A 28 2.73 4.36 -7.46
CA MET A 28 4.08 4.07 -7.98
C MET A 28 5.20 4.49 -7.02
N VAL A 29 4.98 5.51 -6.19
CA VAL A 29 5.99 5.96 -5.21
C VAL A 29 6.09 4.95 -4.08
N GLN A 30 4.94 4.53 -3.50
CA GLN A 30 4.88 3.43 -2.55
C GLN A 30 5.63 2.25 -3.15
N ASN A 31 5.17 1.73 -4.29
CA ASN A 31 5.71 0.49 -4.85
C ASN A 31 7.23 0.56 -5.05
N GLY A 32 7.77 1.71 -5.51
CA GLY A 32 9.21 1.93 -5.59
C GLY A 32 9.93 1.87 -4.23
N ARG A 33 9.29 2.27 -3.13
CA ARG A 33 9.78 2.03 -1.76
C ARG A 33 9.67 0.56 -1.37
N ALA A 34 8.60 -0.15 -1.71
CA ALA A 34 8.50 -1.58 -1.45
C ALA A 34 9.60 -2.37 -2.21
N GLU A 35 9.86 -2.04 -3.48
CA GLU A 35 10.96 -2.62 -4.26
C GLU A 35 12.32 -2.38 -3.58
N LEU A 36 12.59 -1.13 -3.17
CA LEU A 36 13.81 -0.80 -2.43
C LEU A 36 13.89 -1.54 -1.08
N ALA A 37 12.75 -1.79 -0.42
CA ALA A 37 12.69 -2.54 0.83
C ALA A 37 13.02 -4.02 0.60
N ALA A 38 12.60 -4.59 -0.53
CA ALA A 38 12.99 -5.92 -0.96
C ALA A 38 14.49 -6.00 -1.26
N GLU A 39 15.05 -5.04 -2.01
CA GLU A 39 16.49 -4.96 -2.29
C GLU A 39 17.33 -4.87 -1.00
N ARG A 40 16.80 -4.20 0.02
CA ARG A 40 17.44 -4.05 1.35
C ARG A 40 17.14 -5.19 2.31
N ASN A 41 16.39 -6.22 1.90
CA ASN A 41 15.96 -7.36 2.72
C ASN A 41 15.07 -6.98 3.93
N PHE A 42 14.34 -5.87 3.88
CA PHE A 42 13.34 -5.52 4.89
C PHE A 42 12.03 -6.28 4.68
N ILE A 43 11.71 -6.56 3.41
CA ILE A 43 10.69 -7.51 2.98
C ILE A 43 11.32 -8.48 1.98
N LYS A 44 10.59 -9.53 1.61
CA LYS A 44 11.09 -10.56 0.69
C LYS A 44 10.89 -10.19 -0.77
N GLU A 45 9.69 -9.75 -1.12
CA GLU A 45 9.34 -9.32 -2.48
C GLU A 45 8.06 -8.46 -2.44
N VAL A 46 7.87 -7.66 -3.47
CA VAL A 46 6.61 -7.00 -3.79
C VAL A 46 6.23 -7.33 -5.24
N ARG A 47 4.92 -7.42 -5.51
CA ARG A 47 4.39 -7.67 -6.85
C ARG A 47 3.16 -6.80 -7.08
N ILE A 48 3.20 -5.93 -8.08
CA ILE A 48 2.00 -5.24 -8.56
C ILE A 48 1.03 -6.25 -9.15
N LEU A 49 -0.22 -6.21 -8.70
CA LEU A 49 -1.31 -7.08 -9.15
C LEU A 49 -2.22 -6.38 -10.15
N GLU A 50 -2.52 -5.11 -9.89
CA GLU A 50 -3.42 -4.29 -10.72
C GLU A 50 -2.91 -2.84 -10.74
N LEU A 51 -2.96 -2.22 -11.92
CA LEU A 51 -2.60 -0.82 -12.14
C LEU A 51 -3.81 -0.02 -12.58
N ASN A 52 -3.83 1.28 -12.26
CA ASN A 52 -4.89 2.20 -12.64
C ASN A 52 -6.26 1.79 -12.09
N ILE A 53 -6.31 1.36 -10.82
CA ILE A 53 -7.58 1.01 -10.19
C ILE A 53 -8.54 2.20 -10.20
N PRO A 54 -9.86 1.97 -10.31
CA PRO A 54 -10.84 3.04 -10.26
C PRO A 54 -10.71 3.83 -8.96
N HIS A 55 -10.76 5.17 -9.05
CA HIS A 55 -10.77 6.05 -7.88
C HIS A 55 -12.16 6.01 -7.20
N SER A 56 -12.50 4.85 -6.63
CA SER A 56 -13.80 4.56 -6.03
C SER A 56 -13.95 5.26 -4.68
N LYS A 57 -15.19 5.30 -4.15
CA LYS A 57 -15.44 5.83 -2.79
C LYS A 57 -14.64 5.10 -1.71
N ASN A 58 -14.32 3.82 -1.92
CA ASN A 58 -13.54 3.05 -0.98
C ASN A 58 -12.04 3.39 -1.09
N VAL A 59 -11.51 3.58 -2.30
CA VAL A 59 -10.15 4.08 -2.51
C VAL A 59 -9.97 5.46 -1.87
N ILE A 60 -10.90 6.40 -2.08
CA ILE A 60 -10.85 7.75 -1.46
C ILE A 60 -10.80 7.66 0.08
N LYS A 61 -11.60 6.77 0.68
CA LYS A 61 -11.60 6.57 2.14
C LYS A 61 -10.26 6.03 2.63
N TYR A 62 -9.71 5.05 1.92
CA TYR A 62 -8.43 4.46 2.27
C TYR A 62 -7.27 5.45 2.12
N GLU A 63 -7.26 6.19 1.01
CA GLU A 63 -6.32 7.28 0.74
C GLU A 63 -6.35 8.35 1.84
N HIS A 64 -7.54 8.80 2.24
CA HIS A 64 -7.68 9.75 3.34
C HIS A 64 -7.09 9.20 4.65
N PHE A 65 -7.33 7.93 4.96
CA PHE A 65 -6.74 7.29 6.13
C PHE A 65 -5.21 7.28 6.05
N ILE A 66 -4.64 6.84 4.92
CA ILE A 66 -3.19 6.79 4.73
C ILE A 66 -2.56 8.18 4.84
N ASN A 67 -3.09 9.17 4.13
CA ASN A 67 -2.54 10.53 4.12
C ASN A 67 -2.64 11.24 5.50
N THR A 68 -3.53 10.78 6.39
CA THR A 68 -3.67 11.35 7.75
C THR A 68 -2.90 10.60 8.82
N HIS A 69 -2.55 9.32 8.60
CA HIS A 69 -1.94 8.47 9.63
C HIS A 69 -0.49 8.10 9.33
N TYR A 70 -0.09 8.14 8.07
CA TYR A 70 1.23 7.71 7.61
C TYR A 70 1.93 8.81 6.83
N LYS A 71 3.25 8.70 6.76
CA LYS A 71 4.07 9.48 5.84
C LYS A 71 4.78 8.52 4.91
N MET A 72 4.88 8.89 3.64
CA MET A 72 5.60 8.06 2.70
C MET A 72 7.09 7.94 3.11
N GLN A 73 7.58 6.71 3.22
CA GLN A 73 8.99 6.48 3.53
C GLN A 73 9.87 7.06 2.43
N THR A 74 11.00 7.64 2.82
CA THR A 74 11.99 8.15 1.88
C THR A 74 12.96 7.04 1.48
N GLU A 75 13.79 7.29 0.48
CA GLU A 75 14.87 6.36 0.07
C GLU A 75 15.91 6.13 1.17
N ALA A 76 15.93 6.98 2.20
CA ALA A 76 16.80 6.84 3.36
C ALA A 76 16.25 5.86 4.43
N MET A 77 15.14 5.16 4.17
CA MET A 77 14.54 4.21 5.11
C MET A 77 15.52 3.11 5.56
N ASP A 78 15.48 2.78 6.85
CA ASP A 78 16.30 1.76 7.50
C ASP A 78 15.46 0.55 7.97
N HIS A 79 14.16 0.60 7.74
CA HIS A 79 13.20 -0.49 7.95
C HIS A 79 12.02 -0.32 6.99
N TRP A 80 11.21 -1.37 6.85
CA TRP A 80 9.93 -1.30 6.17
C TRP A 80 8.81 -0.98 7.15
N GLU A 81 8.05 0.09 6.89
CA GLU A 81 6.88 0.45 7.69
C GLU A 81 5.61 -0.09 7.02
N GLU A 82 5.09 -1.20 7.54
CA GLU A 82 3.77 -1.68 7.12
C GLU A 82 2.66 -0.76 7.64
N TRP A 83 1.78 -0.31 6.76
CA TRP A 83 0.62 0.47 7.14
C TRP A 83 -0.40 -0.39 7.89
N LYS A 84 -0.39 -0.27 9.21
CA LYS A 84 -1.34 -0.96 10.09
C LYS A 84 -2.72 -0.33 9.98
N ARG A 85 -3.73 -1.18 9.81
CA ARG A 85 -5.10 -0.77 9.57
C ARG A 85 -5.98 -1.24 10.72
N PRO A 86 -6.81 -0.35 11.31
CA PRO A 86 -7.85 -0.81 12.23
C PRO A 86 -8.92 -1.59 11.45
N PRO A 87 -9.76 -2.43 12.11
CA PRO A 87 -10.68 -3.33 11.43
C PRO A 87 -11.59 -2.67 10.40
N GLU A 88 -12.07 -1.46 10.68
CA GLU A 88 -12.93 -0.69 9.78
C GLU A 88 -12.24 -0.27 8.48
N ILE A 89 -10.93 -0.04 8.51
CA ILE A 89 -10.13 0.28 7.32
C ILE A 89 -9.75 -1.00 6.58
N GLU A 90 -9.52 -2.09 7.30
CA GLU A 90 -9.30 -3.39 6.68
C GLU A 90 -10.52 -3.83 5.86
N GLU A 91 -11.75 -3.65 6.37
CA GLU A 91 -12.98 -3.90 5.61
C GLU A 91 -13.07 -3.06 4.31
N VAL A 92 -12.59 -1.81 4.35
CA VAL A 92 -12.51 -0.95 3.16
C VAL A 92 -11.53 -1.53 2.14
N VAL A 93 -10.33 -1.95 2.57
CA VAL A 93 -9.34 -2.58 1.68
C VAL A 93 -9.89 -3.87 1.09
N GLN A 94 -10.48 -4.75 1.89
CA GLN A 94 -11.10 -5.98 1.40
C GLN A 94 -12.20 -5.71 0.35
N THR A 95 -12.96 -4.62 0.52
CA THR A 95 -13.93 -4.21 -0.48
C THR A 95 -13.27 -3.74 -1.78
N ILE A 96 -12.18 -2.97 -1.71
CA ILE A 96 -11.40 -2.55 -2.89
C ILE A 96 -10.84 -3.77 -3.63
N LEU A 97 -10.27 -4.73 -2.91
CA LEU A 97 -9.75 -5.97 -3.50
C LEU A 97 -10.85 -6.72 -4.26
N LYS A 98 -12.04 -6.87 -3.64
CA LYS A 98 -13.20 -7.51 -4.28
C LYS A 98 -13.69 -6.74 -5.51
N GLU A 99 -13.75 -5.41 -5.46
CA GLU A 99 -14.12 -4.54 -6.59
C GLU A 99 -13.18 -4.72 -7.80
N ASN A 100 -11.91 -5.05 -7.54
CA ASN A 100 -10.87 -5.25 -8.56
C ASN A 100 -10.58 -6.74 -8.85
N HIS A 101 -11.41 -7.66 -8.35
CA HIS A 101 -11.24 -9.11 -8.53
C HIS A 101 -9.89 -9.67 -8.03
N ILE A 102 -9.32 -9.07 -6.99
CA ILE A 102 -8.12 -9.57 -6.30
C ILE A 102 -8.58 -10.36 -5.06
N GLY A 103 -8.16 -11.62 -4.95
CA GLY A 103 -8.54 -12.53 -3.86
C GLY A 103 -8.89 -13.93 -4.34
#